data_AF-A0A497Y5G0-F1
#
_entry.id   AF-A0A497Y5G0-F1
#
_cell.length_a   1.000
_cell.length_b   1.000
_cell.length_c   1.000
_cell.angle_alpha   90.00
_cell.angle_beta   90.00
_cell.angle_gamma   90.00
#
_symmetry.space_group_name_H-M   'P 1'
#
loop_
_entity.id
_entity.type
_entity.pdbx_description
1 polymer ?
#
loop_
_entity_poly.entity_id
_entity_poly.type
_entity_poly.pdbx_seq_one_letter_code
_entity_poly.pdbx_strand_id
1 'polypeptide(L)'
;MEKVNLQKIIISTLLKVLLMIVVIIILNSWPNIKQSFSGNIPPLNYWLDHSFKISNIILILGFGGYFYYKDLTDQKQLMEKSKNTSQH
;
A
#
# COMPACT_ATOMS: atom_id res chain seq x y z
N MET A 1 -29.93 -7.03 5.47
CA MET A 1 -28.92 -6.06 5.03
C MET A 1 -27.60 -6.81 4.94
N GLU A 2 -27.06 -7.02 3.74
CA GLU A 2 -25.65 -7.41 3.65
C GLU A 2 -24.83 -6.35 4.38
N LYS A 3 -23.94 -6.76 5.29
CA LYS A 3 -23.06 -5.85 5.99
C LYS A 3 -21.73 -5.80 5.26
N VAL A 4 -21.18 -4.60 5.09
CA VAL A 4 -19.83 -4.41 4.56
C VAL A 4 -18.85 -5.23 5.41
N ASN A 5 -18.06 -6.10 4.76
CA ASN A 5 -17.09 -6.93 5.46
C ASN A 5 -15.85 -6.10 5.81
N LEU A 6 -15.91 -5.42 6.96
CA LEU A 6 -14.83 -4.57 7.46
C LEU A 6 -13.51 -5.33 7.64
N GLN A 7 -13.54 -6.61 8.02
CA GLN A 7 -12.34 -7.43 8.18
C GLN A 7 -11.62 -7.60 6.83
N LYS A 8 -12.37 -7.88 5.75
CA LYS A 8 -11.82 -7.97 4.40
C LYS A 8 -11.20 -6.64 3.95
N ILE A 9 -11.84 -5.51 4.28
CA ILE A 9 -11.32 -4.17 3.97
C ILE A 9 -10.01 -3.89 4.68
N ILE A 10 -9.94 -4.19 5.98
CA ILE A 10 -8.73 -3.97 6.78
C ILE A 10 -7.57 -4.79 6.21
N ILE A 11 -7.78 -6.07 5.90
CA ILE A 11 -6.75 -6.94 5.31
C ILE A 11 -6.29 -6.43 3.94
N SER A 12 -7.24 -6.08 3.06
CA SER A 12 -6.94 -5.53 1.73
C SER A 12 -6.14 -4.22 1.83
N THR A 13 -6.55 -3.33 2.72
CA THR A 13 -5.87 -2.05 2.98
C THR A 13 -4.44 -2.29 3.49
N LEU A 14 -4.26 -3.19 4.47
CA LEU A 14 -2.94 -3.54 4.99
C LEU A 14 -2.04 -4.10 3.89
N LEU A 15 -2.54 -4.99 3.04
CA LEU A 15 -1.77 -5.57 1.93
C LEU A 15 -1.32 -4.47 0.94
N LYS A 16 -2.22 -3.55 0.57
CA LYS A 16 -1.91 -2.42 -0.33
C LYS A 16 -0.88 -1.48 0.28
N VAL A 17 -0.99 -1.19 1.58
CA VAL A 17 -0.01 -0.38 2.31
C VAL A 17 1.35 -1.06 2.34
N LEU A 18 1.41 -2.37 2.64
CA LEU A 18 2.66 -3.13 2.61
C LEU A 18 3.31 -3.12 1.23
N LEU A 19 2.53 -3.33 0.17
CA LEU A 19 3.03 -3.25 -1.21
C LEU A 19 3.63 -1.87 -1.50
N MET A 20 2.95 -0.81 -1.10
CA MET A 20 3.43 0.56 -1.29
C MET A 20 4.71 0.84 -0.49
N ILE A 21 4.82 0.35 0.75
CA ILE A 21 6.06 0.45 1.54
C ILE A 21 7.22 -0.22 0.79
N VAL A 22 7.01 -1.42 0.24
CA VAL A 22 8.01 -2.11 -0.57
C VAL A 22 8.42 -1.28 -1.79
N VAL A 23 7.46 -0.69 -2.51
CA VAL A 23 7.76 0.18 -3.67
C VAL A 23 8.59 1.38 -3.25
N ILE A 24 8.23 2.06 -2.16
CA ILE A 24 8.97 3.22 -1.65
C ILE A 24 10.42 2.83 -1.27
N ILE A 25 10.60 1.69 -0.61
CA ILE A 25 11.93 1.18 -0.25
C ILE A 25 12.77 0.93 -1.51
N ILE A 26 12.20 0.27 -2.53
CA ILE A 26 12.89 0.00 -3.80
C ILE A 26 13.31 1.30 -4.48
N LEU A 27 12.41 2.28 -4.56
CA LEU A 27 12.69 3.58 -5.20
C LEU A 27 13.77 4.36 -4.45
N ASN A 28 13.70 4.40 -3.11
CA ASN A 28 14.71 5.10 -2.30
C ASN A 28 16.06 4.40 -2.33
N SER A 29 16.06 3.06 -2.42
CA SER A 29 17.27 2.25 -2.54
C SER A 29 17.78 2.10 -3.97
N TRP A 30 17.12 2.68 -4.97
CA TRP A 30 17.47 2.47 -6.37
C TRP A 30 18.95 2.76 -6.70
N PRO A 31 19.57 3.84 -6.18
CA PRO A 31 21.01 4.09 -6.40
C PRO A 31 21.90 2.97 -5.82
N ASN A 32 21.50 2.40 -4.68
CA ASN A 32 22.24 1.34 -3.98
C ASN A 32 22.11 0.03 -4.75
N ILE A 33 20.89 -0.30 -5.21
CA ILE A 33 20.61 -1.44 -6.08
C ILE A 33 21.48 -1.35 -7.34
N LYS A 34 21.54 -0.18 -7.98
CA LYS A 34 22.36 0.04 -9.17
C LYS A 34 23.86 -0.15 -8.92
N GLN A 35 24.37 0.34 -7.79
CA GLN A 35 25.77 0.17 -7.39
C GLN A 35 26.11 -1.30 -7.14
N SER A 36 25.21 -2.06 -6.51
CA SER A 36 25.38 -3.50 -6.30
C SER A 36 25.56 -4.27 -7.60
N PHE A 37 24.87 -3.90 -8.68
CA PHE A 37 25.06 -4.51 -10.01
C PHE A 37 26.44 -4.21 -10.62
N SER A 38 27.12 -3.16 -10.15
CA SER A 38 28.48 -2.81 -10.58
C SER A 38 29.56 -3.43 -9.68
N GLY A 39 29.19 -4.35 -8.78
CA GLY A 39 30.11 -5.02 -7.84
C GLY A 39 30.39 -4.24 -6.54
N ASN A 40 29.86 -3.02 -6.40
CA ASN A 40 30.01 -2.19 -5.20
C ASN A 40 28.76 -2.28 -4.34
N ILE A 41 28.74 -3.23 -3.41
CA ILE A 41 27.60 -3.43 -2.50
C ILE A 41 27.77 -2.49 -1.29
N PRO A 42 26.89 -1.49 -1.10
CA PRO A 42 27.00 -0.61 0.06
C PRO A 42 26.75 -1.37 1.36
N PRO A 43 27.38 -0.97 2.48
CA PRO A 43 27.17 -1.59 3.78
C PRO A 43 25.73 -1.43 4.27
N LEU A 44 25.24 -2.36 5.09
CA LEU A 44 23.83 -2.43 5.51
C LEU A 44 23.34 -1.17 6.24
N ASN A 45 24.19 -0.49 7.00
CA ASN A 45 23.86 0.79 7.64
C ASN A 45 23.47 1.86 6.61
N TYR A 46 24.17 1.90 5.47
CA TYR A 46 23.91 2.84 4.38
C TYR A 46 22.54 2.58 3.72
N TRP A 47 22.17 1.30 3.60
CA TRP A 47 20.84 0.92 3.10
C TRP A 47 19.72 1.39 4.03
N LEU A 48 19.90 1.23 5.34
CA LEU A 48 18.89 1.65 6.32
C LEU A 48 18.70 3.17 6.32
N ASP A 49 19.80 3.94 6.35
CA ASP A 49 19.76 5.40 6.35
C ASP A 49 19.11 5.98 5.09
N HIS A 50 19.29 5.32 3.93
CA HIS A 50 18.72 5.79 2.66
C HIS A 50 17.29 5.29 2.39
N SER A 51 16.91 4.12 2.93
CA SER A 51 15.58 3.53 2.72
C SER A 51 14.52 4.11 3.64
N PHE A 52 14.87 4.37 4.91
CA PHE A 52 13.92 4.76 5.95
C PHE A 52 13.92 6.28 6.15
N LYS A 53 13.20 6.99 5.28
CA LYS A 53 12.95 8.42 5.47
C LYS A 53 11.64 8.66 6.21
N ILE A 54 11.68 9.46 7.28
CA ILE A 54 10.50 9.89 8.05
C ILE A 54 9.45 10.55 7.14
N SER A 55 9.88 11.24 6.08
CA SER A 55 8.98 11.82 5.06
C SER A 55 8.05 10.79 4.42
N ASN A 56 8.46 9.53 4.32
CA ASN A 56 7.64 8.45 3.76
C ASN A 56 6.50 8.06 4.69
N ILE A 57 6.59 8.33 6.00
CA ILE A 57 5.54 8.02 6.98
C ILE A 57 4.27 8.81 6.65
N ILE A 58 4.41 10.08 6.28
CA ILE A 58 3.27 10.93 5.89
C ILE A 58 2.59 10.37 4.64
N LEU A 59 3.37 9.94 3.64
CA LEU A 59 2.85 9.27 2.44
C LEU A 59 2.14 7.96 2.78
N ILE A 60 2.72 7.15 3.66
CA ILE A 60 2.15 5.87 4.09
C ILE A 60 0.80 6.08 4.78
N LEU A 61 0.70 7.06 5.68
CA LEU A 61 -0.55 7.39 6.37
C LEU A 61 -1.60 7.96 5.40
N GLY A 62 -1.21 8.90 4.52
CA GLY A 62 -2.11 9.50 3.55
C GLY A 62 -2.69 8.48 2.56
N PHE A 63 -1.85 7.65 1.96
CA PHE A 63 -2.29 6.59 1.07
C PHE A 63 -3.01 5.46 1.80
N GLY A 64 -2.62 5.13 3.04
CA GLY A 64 -3.32 4.15 3.86
C GLY A 64 -4.77 4.55 4.13
N GLY A 65 -4.99 5.81 4.52
CA GLY A 65 -6.33 6.38 4.67
C GLY A 65 -7.12 6.39 3.35
N TYR A 66 -6.47 6.77 2.25
CA TYR A 66 -7.07 6.75 0.93
C TYR A 66 -7.52 5.34 0.49
N PHE A 67 -6.66 4.33 0.64
CA PHE A 67 -7.00 2.95 0.27
C PHE A 67 -8.14 2.39 1.12
N TYR A 68 -8.17 2.70 2.41
CA TYR A 68 -9.26 2.30 3.31
C TYR A 68 -10.59 2.92 2.88
N TYR A 69 -10.62 4.24 2.65
CA TYR A 69 -11.82 4.94 2.25
C TYR A 69 -12.34 4.49 0.88
N LYS A 70 -11.41 4.26 -0.06
CA LYS A 70 -11.73 3.74 -1.39
C LYS A 70 -12.35 2.35 -1.31
N ASP A 71 -11.74 1.40 -0.58
CA ASP A 71 -12.26 0.03 -0.46
C ASP A 71 -13.64 0.00 0.21
N LEU A 72 -13.90 0.87 1.18
CA LEU A 72 -15.22 1.05 1.76
C LEU A 72 -16.25 1.51 0.72
N THR A 73 -15.88 2.49 -0.11
CA THR A 73 -16.76 3.08 -1.11
C THR A 73 -17.06 2.08 -2.22
N ASP A 74 -16.03 1.39 -2.72
CA ASP A 74 -16.16 0.39 -3.78
C ASP A 74 -17.04 -0.79 -3.31
N GLN A 75 -16.89 -1.27 -2.07
CA GLN A 75 -17.76 -2.33 -1.56
C GLN A 75 -19.21 -1.89 -1.40
N LYS A 76 -19.48 -0.66 -0.96
CA LYS A 76 -20.85 -0.14 -0.91
C LYS A 76 -21.49 -0.09 -2.30
N GLN A 77 -20.75 0.39 -3.31
CA GLN A 77 -21.24 0.42 -4.68
C GLN A 77 -21.50 -0.97 -5.26
N LEU A 78 -20.64 -1.95 -4.96
CA LEU A 78 -20.84 -3.34 -5.40
C LEU A 78 -22.10 -3.95 -4.80
N MET A 79 -22.40 -3.65 -3.53
CA MET A 79 -23.60 -4.12 -2.84
C MET A 79 -24.89 -3.44 -3.36
N GLU A 80 -24.82 -2.16 -3.69
CA GLU A 80 -25.95 -1.45 -4.33
C GLU A 80 -26.24 -2.00 -5.72
N LYS A 81 -25.20 -2.28 -6.51
CA LYS A 81 -25.33 -2.91 -7.83
C LYS A 81 -25.89 -4.33 -7.73
N SER A 82 -25.37 -5.16 -6.83
CA SER A 82 -25.86 -6.54 -6.66
C SER A 82 -27.32 -6.58 -6.24
N LYS A 83 -27.76 -5.65 -5.38
CA LYS A 83 -29.15 -5.51 -4.97
C LYS A 83 -30.06 -5.17 -6.17
N ASN A 84 -29.66 -4.21 -7.01
CA ASN A 84 -30.46 -3.81 -8.16
C ASN A 84 -30.54 -4.90 -9.24
N THR A 85 -29.49 -5.70 -9.44
CA THR A 85 -29.51 -6.84 -10.36
C THR A 85 -30.35 -8.02 -9.85
N SER A 86 -30.44 -8.21 -8.54
CA SER A 86 -31.23 -9.31 -7.94
C SER A 86 -32.73 -9.03 -7.85
N GLN A 87 -33.16 -7.80 -8.15
CA GLN A 87 -34.57 -7.38 -8.15
C GLN A 87 -35.18 -7.29 -9.56
N HIS A 88 -34.41 -7.60 -10.60
CA HIS A 88 -34.84 -7.72 -12.00
C HIS A 88 -34.77 -9.17 -12.45
#